data_AF-A0A2G5CH14-F1
#
_entry.id   AF-A0A2G5CH14-F1
#
_cell.length_a   1.000
_cell.length_b   1.000
_cell.length_c   1.000
_cell.angle_alpha   90.00
_cell.angle_beta   90.00
_cell.angle_gamma   90.00
#
_symmetry.space_group_name_H-M   'P 1'
#
loop_
_entity.id
_entity.type
_entity.pdbx_description
1 polymer ?
#
loop_
_entity_poly.entity_id
_entity_poly.type
_entity_poly.pdbx_seq_one_letter_code
_entity_poly.pdbx_strand_id
1 'polypeptide(L)'
;MPLPTRDWQKSVQNRLILEHEALAYEGLDVVADQKIARLNVEQLHAYKEVTYSVLNNSGKIFFLNGPAGTGKTFVYNTITDSLRSQGHIVIMVSSSGVASYY
;
A
#
# COMPACT_ATOMS: atom_id res chain seq x y z
N MET A 1 3.81 -41.89 -6.21
CA MET A 1 4.11 -40.45 -6.08
C MET A 1 4.76 -40.23 -4.72
N PRO A 2 5.92 -39.58 -4.62
CA PRO A 2 6.53 -39.29 -3.32
C PRO A 2 5.68 -38.27 -2.56
N LEU A 3 5.41 -38.54 -1.29
CA LEU A 3 4.68 -37.63 -0.41
C LEU A 3 5.57 -36.43 -0.06
N PRO A 4 5.01 -35.22 0.03
CA PRO A 4 5.76 -34.04 0.42
C PRO A 4 6.42 -34.23 1.79
N THR A 5 7.74 -34.15 1.87
CA THR A 5 8.53 -34.47 3.07
C THR A 5 8.65 -33.31 4.07
N ARG A 6 8.13 -32.13 3.72
CA ARG A 6 8.07 -30.97 4.62
C ARG A 6 6.65 -30.82 5.14
N ASP A 7 6.54 -30.42 6.40
CA ASP A 7 5.28 -30.08 7.01
C ASP A 7 5.06 -28.57 6.80
N TRP A 8 4.50 -28.18 5.64
CA TRP A 8 4.22 -26.76 5.32
C TRP A 8 3.23 -26.12 6.31
N GLN A 9 2.47 -26.91 7.07
CA GLN A 9 1.64 -26.39 8.15
C GLN A 9 2.46 -25.94 9.36
N LYS A 10 3.68 -26.48 9.55
CA LYS A 10 4.67 -26.03 10.54
C LYS A 10 5.63 -24.97 10.01
N SER A 11 5.63 -24.68 8.70
CA SER A 11 6.45 -23.59 8.17
C SER A 11 5.80 -22.27 8.50
N VAL A 12 6.18 -21.74 9.66
CA VAL A 12 6.46 -20.33 9.94
C VAL A 12 5.54 -19.35 9.20
N GLN A 13 4.64 -18.73 9.97
CA GLN A 13 3.92 -17.49 9.65
C GLN A 13 4.58 -16.69 8.52
N ASN A 14 3.83 -16.45 7.43
CA ASN A 14 4.37 -15.87 6.20
C ASN A 14 5.13 -14.57 6.52
N ARG A 15 6.45 -14.61 6.36
CA ARG A 15 7.36 -13.50 6.70
C ARG A 15 6.90 -12.16 6.10
N LEU A 16 6.33 -12.19 4.89
CA LEU A 16 5.84 -10.98 4.22
C LEU A 16 4.62 -10.37 4.93
N ILE A 17 3.77 -11.21 5.52
CA ILE A 17 2.63 -10.76 6.33
C ILE A 17 3.13 -10.14 7.63
N LEU A 18 4.10 -10.77 8.30
CA LEU A 18 4.72 -10.23 9.51
C LEU A 18 5.40 -8.87 9.27
N GLU A 19 6.19 -8.77 8.20
CA GLU A 19 6.83 -7.50 7.83
C GLU A 19 5.80 -6.42 7.50
N HIS A 20 4.68 -6.78 6.88
CA HIS A 20 3.60 -5.84 6.60
C HIS A 20 2.87 -5.39 7.87
N GLU A 21 2.56 -6.31 8.78
CA GLU A 21 1.95 -5.99 10.08
C GLU A 21 2.84 -5.03 10.88
N ALA A 22 4.16 -5.17 10.82
CA ALA A 22 5.09 -4.25 11.48
C ALA A 22 5.08 -2.82 10.89
N LEU A 23 4.64 -2.65 9.64
CA LEU A 23 4.47 -1.33 9.02
C LEU A 23 3.17 -0.64 9.45
N ALA A 24 2.19 -1.40 9.94
CA ALA A 24 0.95 -0.88 10.52
C ALA A 24 1.15 -0.68 12.02
N TYR A 25 1.45 0.56 12.43
CA TYR A 25 1.69 0.92 13.82
C TYR A 25 0.63 1.88 14.37
N GLU A 26 0.55 1.98 15.70
CA GLU A 26 -0.41 2.85 16.40
C GLU A 26 -0.21 4.33 16.01
N GLY A 27 -1.28 4.97 15.53
CA GLY A 27 -1.25 6.37 15.05
C GLY A 27 -0.99 6.53 13.54
N LEU A 28 -0.84 5.44 12.78
CA LEU A 28 -0.72 5.52 11.32
C LEU A 28 -1.99 6.09 10.66
N ASP A 29 -3.17 5.88 11.26
CA ASP A 29 -4.44 6.50 10.88
C ASP A 29 -4.37 8.04 10.96
N VAL A 30 -3.87 8.58 12.07
CA VAL A 30 -3.69 10.03 12.25
C VAL A 30 -2.69 10.58 11.24
N VAL A 31 -1.60 9.86 10.97
CA VAL A 31 -0.61 10.25 9.95
C VAL A 31 -1.23 10.23 8.55
N ALA A 32 -2.01 9.21 8.22
CA ALA A 32 -2.71 9.12 6.96
C ALA A 32 -3.69 10.29 6.77
N ASP A 33 -4.48 10.63 7.79
CA ASP A 33 -5.41 11.76 7.76
C ASP A 33 -4.69 13.10 7.54
N GLN A 34 -3.55 13.31 8.20
CA GLN A 34 -2.71 14.50 7.98
C GLN A 34 -2.17 14.56 6.56
N LYS A 35 -1.78 13.42 5.97
CA LYS A 35 -1.31 13.36 4.58
C LYS A 35 -2.44 13.62 3.59
N ILE A 36 -3.63 13.06 3.84
CA ILE A 36 -4.83 13.26 3.02
C ILE A 36 -5.22 14.76 3.02
N ALA A 37 -5.15 15.42 4.17
CA ALA A 37 -5.45 16.85 4.29
C ALA A 37 -4.50 17.77 3.49
N ARG A 38 -3.32 17.28 3.10
CA ARG A 38 -2.33 18.02 2.29
C ARG A 38 -2.45 17.77 0.79
N LEU A 39 -3.33 16.86 0.35
CA LEU A 39 -3.54 16.60 -1.07
C LEU A 39 -4.20 17.79 -1.74
N ASN A 40 -3.74 18.15 -2.93
CA ASN A 40 -4.48 19.08 -3.77
C ASN A 40 -5.74 18.39 -4.36
N VAL A 41 -6.59 19.17 -5.05
CA VAL A 41 -7.88 18.68 -5.56
C VAL A 41 -7.72 17.46 -6.49
N GLU A 42 -6.75 17.48 -7.41
CA GLU A 42 -6.54 16.39 -8.37
C GLU A 42 -5.96 15.14 -7.70
N GLN A 43 -5.01 15.33 -6.79
CA GLN A 43 -4.43 14.24 -6.00
C GLN A 43 -5.46 13.60 -5.07
N LEU A 44 -6.34 14.40 -4.45
CA LEU A 44 -7.44 13.93 -3.62
C LEU A 44 -8.45 13.14 -4.44
N HIS A 45 -8.74 13.58 -5.67
CA HIS A 45 -9.59 12.83 -6.60
C HIS A 45 -8.97 11.47 -6.92
N ALA A 46 -7.69 11.42 -7.29
CA ALA A 46 -6.98 10.15 -7.54
C ALA A 46 -6.97 9.23 -6.32
N TYR A 47 -6.69 9.78 -5.13
CA TYR A 47 -6.74 9.05 -3.86
C TYR A 47 -8.12 8.41 -3.64
N LYS A 48 -9.21 9.17 -3.83
CA LYS A 48 -10.59 8.69 -3.63
C LYS A 48 -10.95 7.58 -4.61
N GLU A 49 -10.61 7.73 -5.89
CA GLU A 49 -10.91 6.71 -6.90
C GLU A 49 -10.20 5.38 -6.62
N VAL A 50 -8.92 5.45 -6.25
CA VAL A 50 -8.14 4.24 -5.93
C VAL A 50 -8.65 3.58 -4.66
N THR A 51 -8.81 4.35 -3.57
CA THR A 51 -9.29 3.79 -2.29
C THR A 51 -10.71 3.24 -2.41
N TYR A 52 -11.61 3.92 -3.12
CA TYR A 52 -12.94 3.41 -3.42
C TYR A 52 -12.88 2.07 -4.16
N SER A 53 -12.04 1.96 -5.21
CA SER A 53 -11.90 0.69 -5.93
C SER A 53 -11.37 -0.46 -5.07
N VAL A 54 -10.46 -0.18 -4.14
CA VAL A 54 -9.91 -1.19 -3.21
C VAL A 54 -10.99 -1.62 -2.21
N LEU A 55 -11.67 -0.67 -1.57
CA LEU A 55 -12.70 -0.96 -0.55
C LEU A 55 -13.92 -1.67 -1.13
N ASN A 56 -14.24 -1.43 -2.40
CA ASN A 56 -15.34 -2.11 -3.10
C ASN A 56 -14.87 -3.34 -3.90
N ASN A 57 -13.61 -3.76 -3.73
CA ASN A 57 -13.01 -4.91 -4.41
C ASN A 57 -13.27 -4.94 -5.93
N SER A 58 -13.21 -3.76 -6.58
CA SER A 58 -13.61 -3.59 -7.98
C SER A 58 -12.56 -4.09 -8.99
N GLY A 59 -11.35 -4.43 -8.54
CA GLY A 59 -10.29 -4.99 -9.39
C GLY A 59 -9.77 -4.06 -10.49
N LYS A 60 -9.89 -2.73 -10.34
CA LYS A 60 -9.47 -1.77 -11.36
C LYS A 60 -7.95 -1.54 -11.36
N ILE A 61 -7.43 -1.15 -12.52
CA ILE A 61 -6.04 -0.71 -12.72
C ILE A 61 -6.05 0.79 -12.99
N PHE A 62 -5.14 1.52 -12.35
CA PHE A 62 -5.02 2.97 -12.45
C PHE A 62 -3.62 3.39 -12.91
N PHE A 63 -3.55 4.48 -13.66
CA PHE A 63 -2.31 5.16 -14.01
C PHE A 63 -2.34 6.57 -13.45
N LEU A 64 -1.41 6.88 -12.53
CA LEU A 64 -1.25 8.23 -12.03
C LEU A 64 -0.30 9.01 -12.94
N ASN A 65 -0.88 9.83 -13.83
CA ASN A 65 -0.11 10.69 -14.73
C ASN A 65 0.08 12.09 -14.14
N GLY A 66 1.26 12.66 -14.37
CA GLY A 66 1.56 14.04 -14.01
C GLY A 66 3.01 14.39 -14.33
N PRO A 67 3.33 15.68 -14.54
CA PRO A 67 4.70 16.15 -14.74
C PRO A 67 5.70 15.69 -13.66
N ALA A 68 6.99 15.77 -13.94
CA ALA A 68 8.01 15.58 -12.90
C ALA A 68 7.80 16.58 -11.75
N GLY A 69 8.01 16.14 -10.51
CA GLY A 69 7.85 17.00 -9.32
C GLY A 69 6.42 17.19 -8.80
N THR A 70 5.39 16.64 -9.43
CA THR A 70 3.99 16.81 -8.98
C THR A 70 3.56 15.96 -7.79
N GLY A 71 4.52 15.45 -7.01
CA GLY A 71 4.22 14.70 -5.79
C GLY A 71 3.52 13.35 -6.03
N LYS A 72 3.70 12.69 -7.18
CA LYS A 72 3.16 11.34 -7.42
C LYS A 72 3.55 10.35 -6.30
N THR A 73 4.80 10.41 -5.86
CA THR A 73 5.28 9.63 -4.69
C THR A 73 4.49 9.94 -3.42
N PHE A 74 4.14 11.21 -3.20
CA PHE A 74 3.32 11.60 -2.06
C PHE A 74 1.93 10.96 -2.13
N VAL A 75 1.28 10.94 -3.31
CA VAL A 75 -0.01 10.26 -3.50
C VAL A 75 0.08 8.76 -3.23
N TYR A 76 1.08 8.08 -3.78
CA TYR A 76 1.27 6.65 -3.55
C TYR A 76 1.47 6.32 -2.07
N ASN A 77 2.28 7.11 -1.36
CA ASN A 77 2.52 6.93 0.07
C ASN A 77 1.24 7.19 0.88
N THR A 78 0.49 8.23 0.57
CA THR A 78 -0.79 8.53 1.25
C THR A 78 -1.82 7.43 1.08
N ILE A 79 -1.95 6.86 -0.13
CA ILE A 79 -2.83 5.70 -0.37
C ILE A 79 -2.36 4.50 0.45
N THR A 80 -1.05 4.25 0.44
CA THR A 80 -0.45 3.11 1.15
C THR A 80 -0.70 3.20 2.64
N ASP A 81 -0.42 4.34 3.27
CA ASP A 81 -0.61 4.54 4.70
C ASP A 81 -2.07 4.43 5.11
N SER A 82 -2.99 5.00 4.31
CA SER A 82 -4.43 4.93 4.57
C SER A 82 -4.96 3.50 4.49
N LEU A 83 -4.53 2.72 3.50
CA LEU A 83 -4.95 1.33 3.37
C LEU A 83 -4.31 0.45 4.46
N ARG A 84 -3.06 0.70 4.81
CA ARG A 84 -2.36 0.01 5.91
C ARG A 84 -3.00 0.29 7.27
N SER A 85 -3.41 1.53 7.55
CA SER A 85 -4.12 1.86 8.80
C SER A 85 -5.47 1.16 8.91
N GLN A 86 -6.07 0.79 7.79
CA GLN A 86 -7.30 -0.03 7.71
C GLN A 86 -7.03 -1.54 7.68
N GLY A 87 -5.77 -1.97 7.82
CA GLY A 87 -5.39 -3.39 7.87
C GLY A 87 -5.20 -4.07 6.52
N HIS A 88 -5.22 -3.33 5.41
CA HIS A 88 -4.94 -3.90 4.08
C HIS A 88 -3.45 -4.12 3.84
N ILE A 89 -3.12 -5.22 3.16
CA ILE A 89 -1.75 -5.51 2.72
C ILE A 89 -1.46 -4.77 1.40
N VAL A 90 -0.51 -3.83 1.43
CA VAL A 90 -0.11 -3.02 0.27
C VAL A 90 1.34 -3.31 -0.12
N ILE A 91 1.55 -3.70 -1.38
CA ILE A 91 2.86 -4.02 -1.95
C ILE A 91 3.30 -2.88 -2.87
N MET A 92 4.42 -2.26 -2.53
CA MET A 92 5.03 -1.19 -3.32
C MET A 92 6.22 -1.74 -4.12
N VAL A 93 6.24 -1.52 -5.44
CA VAL A 93 7.29 -2.01 -6.33
C VAL A 93 7.88 -0.84 -7.12
N SER A 94 9.21 -0.72 -7.14
CA SER A 94 9.96 0.20 -8.02
C SER A 94 10.78 -0.62 -9.01
N SER A 95 10.79 -0.23 -10.28
CA SER A 95 11.53 -0.93 -11.34
C SER A 95 13.00 -0.51 -11.46
N SER A 96 13.42 0.57 -10.79
CA SER A 96 14.83 0.99 -10.68
C SER A 96 15.31 0.81 -9.25
N GLY A 97 16.52 0.27 -9.07
CA GLY A 97 17.08 -0.23 -7.80
C GLY A 97 17.27 0.78 -6.65
N VAL A 98 16.66 1.95 -6.71
CA VAL A 98 16.42 2.80 -5.55
C VAL A 98 15.04 2.42 -5.03
N ALA A 99 15.04 1.45 -4.13
CA ALA A 99 13.83 0.94 -3.49
C ALA A 99 13.02 2.12 -2.93
N SER A 100 11.72 2.13 -3.29
CA SER A 100 10.69 2.90 -2.60
C SER A 100 10.95 2.81 -1.10
N TYR A 101 11.36 3.93 -0.50
CA TYR A 101 11.60 3.99 0.94
C TYR A 101 10.32 3.52 1.66
N TYR A 102 10.52 2.54 2.54
CA TYR A 102 9.56 1.78 3.35
C TYR A 102 8.33 2.57 3.82
#